data_AF-A0A842PV89-F1
#
_entry.id   AF-A0A842PV89-F1
#
_cell.length_a   1.000
_cell.length_b   1.000
_cell.length_c   1.000
_cell.angle_alpha   90.00
_cell.angle_beta   90.00
_cell.angle_gamma   90.00
#
_symmetry.space_group_name_H-M   'P 1'
#
loop_
_entity.id
_entity.type
_entity.pdbx_description
1 polymer ?
#
loop_
_entity_poly.entity_id
_entity_poly.type
_entity_poly.pdbx_seq_one_letter_code
_entity_poly.pdbx_strand_id
1 'polypeptide(L)'
;MPPYKNQHYVPQSYLRGWATDSTVPIYHLENEREIPGQQIANLCSRSYFNSEDTTIEKVLSRLEAAHADVFNVLRDGATLRSLSPW
;
A
#
# COMPACT_ATOMS: atom_id res chain seq x y z
N MET A 1 -28.31 -0.92 -12.63
CA MET A 1 -27.33 -1.55 -11.71
C MET A 1 -26.10 -0.66 -11.73
N PRO A 2 -25.67 0.02 -10.64
CA PRO A 2 -24.40 0.72 -10.72
C PRO A 2 -23.31 -0.36 -10.80
N PRO A 3 -22.53 -0.41 -11.89
CA PRO A 3 -21.52 -1.43 -12.10
C PRO A 3 -20.43 -1.19 -11.06
N TYR A 4 -20.18 -2.16 -10.17
CA TYR A 4 -19.04 -2.30 -9.25
C TYR A 4 -18.12 -1.08 -9.13
N LYS A 5 -18.68 0.06 -8.72
CA LYS A 5 -17.93 1.30 -8.60
C LYS A 5 -17.27 1.17 -7.25
N ASN A 6 -15.94 0.96 -7.21
CA ASN A 6 -15.16 0.80 -5.98
C ASN A 6 -15.72 1.68 -4.85
N GLN A 7 -16.52 1.07 -3.97
CA GLN A 7 -17.31 1.79 -2.97
C GLN A 7 -16.47 2.19 -1.77
N HIS A 8 -15.29 1.58 -1.63
CA HIS A 8 -14.32 1.89 -0.59
C HIS A 8 -13.30 2.88 -1.16
N TYR A 9 -13.29 4.08 -0.59
CA TYR A 9 -12.22 5.04 -0.81
C TYR A 9 -10.96 4.55 -0.10
N VAL A 10 -10.05 3.93 -0.86
CA VAL A 10 -8.73 3.54 -0.38
C VAL A 10 -7.70 4.13 -1.36
N PRO A 11 -6.87 5.10 -0.92
CA PRO A 11 -5.73 5.57 -1.69
C PRO A 11 -4.76 4.43 -2.01
N GLN A 12 -4.24 4.38 -3.25
CA GLN A 12 -3.18 3.44 -3.62
C GLN A 12 -1.90 3.61 -2.78
N SER A 13 -1.67 4.82 -2.27
CA SER A 13 -0.48 5.18 -1.49
C SER A 13 -0.35 4.26 -0.26
N TYR A 14 -1.45 4.02 0.46
CA TYR A 14 -1.47 3.18 1.66
C TYR A 14 -0.95 1.75 1.47
N LEU A 15 -1.15 1.16 0.30
CA LEU A 15 -0.71 -0.21 0.01
C LEU A 15 0.66 -0.28 -0.69
N ARG A 16 1.19 0.84 -1.17
CA ARG A 16 2.41 0.87 -2.00
C ARG A 16 3.63 0.32 -1.27
N GLY A 17 3.81 0.65 0.01
CA GLY A 17 4.93 0.14 0.83
C GLY A 17 4.89 -1.37 1.11
N TRP A 18 3.72 -1.99 0.89
CA TRP A 18 3.49 -3.42 1.13
C TRP A 18 3.47 -4.25 -0.15
N ALA A 19 3.67 -3.61 -1.30
CA ALA A 19 3.55 -4.23 -2.60
C ALA A 19 4.90 -4.71 -3.15
N THR A 20 4.84 -5.77 -3.95
CA THR A 20 5.92 -6.19 -4.85
C THR A 20 5.43 -6.01 -6.28
N ASP A 21 6.17 -5.25 -7.10
CA ASP A 21 5.78 -4.93 -8.48
C ASP A 21 4.35 -4.37 -8.62
N SER A 22 3.94 -3.50 -7.68
CA SER A 22 2.58 -2.93 -7.58
C SER A 22 1.45 -3.94 -7.31
N THR A 23 1.80 -5.16 -6.87
CA THR A 23 0.85 -6.19 -6.45
C THR A 23 0.92 -6.45 -4.94
N VAL A 24 -0.23 -6.78 -4.36
CA VAL A 24 -0.35 -7.21 -2.97
C VAL A 24 -1.19 -8.49 -2.88
N PRO A 25 -0.80 -9.49 -2.08
CA PRO A 25 -1.66 -10.64 -1.79
C PRO A 25 -2.80 -10.20 -0.85
N ILE A 26 -3.95 -10.86 -0.97
CA ILE A 26 -5.12 -10.61 -0.13
C ILE A 26 -5.51 -11.90 0.55
N TYR A 27 -5.84 -11.82 1.83
CA TYR A 27 -6.42 -12.94 2.57
C TYR A 27 -7.90 -12.68 2.86
N HIS A 28 -8.77 -13.54 2.34
CA HIS A 28 -10.21 -13.47 2.56
C HIS A 28 -10.58 -14.21 3.84
N LEU A 29 -10.85 -13.47 4.92
CA LEU A 29 -11.08 -14.03 6.26
C LEU A 29 -12.26 -15.03 6.31
N GLU A 30 -13.41 -14.69 5.74
CA GLU A 30 -14.61 -15.55 5.85
C GLU A 30 -14.48 -16.90 5.12
N ASN A 31 -13.66 -16.94 4.07
CA ASN A 31 -13.47 -18.13 3.25
C ASN A 31 -12.11 -18.78 3.52
N GLU A 32 -11.34 -18.24 4.48
CA GLU A 32 -9.98 -18.64 4.83
C GLU A 32 -9.08 -18.88 3.62
N ARG A 33 -9.16 -17.96 2.64
CA ARG A 33 -8.53 -18.15 1.33
C ARG A 33 -7.57 -17.03 0.98
N GLU A 34 -6.39 -17.40 0.51
CA GLU A 34 -5.47 -16.47 -0.12
C GLU A 34 -5.87 -16.18 -1.58
N ILE A 35 -5.77 -14.92 -1.97
CA ILE A 35 -5.88 -14.45 -3.35
C ILE A 35 -4.52 -13.88 -3.72
N PRO A 36 -3.75 -14.58 -4.59
CA PRO A 36 -2.40 -14.16 -4.93
C PRO A 36 -2.40 -12.86 -5.75
N GLY A 37 -1.40 -12.02 -5.47
CA GLY A 37 -0.88 -10.96 -6.34
C GLY A 37 -1.93 -10.09 -7.04
N GLN A 38 -2.71 -9.33 -6.30
CA GLN A 38 -3.67 -8.38 -6.86
C GLN A 38 -3.03 -7.02 -7.11
N GLN A 39 -3.23 -6.47 -8.31
CA GLN A 39 -2.81 -5.11 -8.65
C GLN A 39 -3.47 -4.11 -7.70
N ILE A 40 -2.69 -3.23 -7.06
CA ILE A 40 -3.21 -2.24 -6.12
C ILE A 40 -4.29 -1.36 -6.77
N ALA A 41 -4.16 -1.07 -8.07
CA ALA A 41 -5.15 -0.31 -8.84
C ALA A 41 -6.55 -0.96 -8.88
N ASN A 42 -6.64 -2.28 -8.70
CA ASN A 42 -7.91 -3.00 -8.66
C ASN A 42 -8.55 -3.00 -7.26
N LEU A 43 -7.75 -2.75 -6.22
CA LEU A 43 -8.19 -2.76 -4.81
C LEU A 43 -8.51 -1.36 -4.30
N CYS A 44 -7.80 -0.37 -4.83
CA CYS A 44 -7.89 1.03 -4.44
C CYS A 44 -8.71 1.81 -5.47
N SER A 45 -9.61 2.67 -5.01
CA SER A 45 -10.53 3.38 -5.91
C SER A 45 -9.87 4.54 -6.66
N ARG A 46 -8.81 5.14 -6.11
CA ARG A 46 -8.08 6.28 -6.71
C ARG A 46 -6.62 6.32 -6.28
N SER A 47 -5.81 7.02 -7.07
CA SER A 47 -4.41 7.34 -6.74
C SER A 47 -4.25 8.64 -5.93
N TYR A 48 -5.33 9.35 -5.60
CA TYR A 48 -5.33 10.68 -4.96
C TYR A 48 -6.58 10.90 -4.08
N PHE A 49 -6.49 11.82 -3.10
CA PHE A 49 -7.63 12.28 -2.30
C PHE A 49 -8.56 13.18 -3.12
N ASN A 50 -9.84 13.24 -2.73
CA ASN A 50 -10.86 14.07 -3.40
C ASN A 50 -10.63 15.57 -3.16
N SER A 51 -9.45 16.05 -3.50
CA SER A 51 -8.99 17.43 -3.41
C SER A 51 -8.33 17.79 -4.74
N GLU A 52 -8.54 19.02 -5.22
CA GLU A 52 -7.78 19.56 -6.36
C GLU A 52 -6.32 19.85 -5.98
N ASP A 53 -6.06 20.09 -4.69
CA ASP A 53 -4.73 20.23 -4.14
C ASP A 53 -4.13 18.86 -3.81
N THR A 54 -2.98 18.55 -4.43
CA THR A 54 -2.23 17.29 -4.27
C THR A 54 -1.07 17.41 -3.28
N THR A 55 -0.95 18.54 -2.56
CA THR A 55 0.17 18.80 -1.65
C THR A 55 0.22 17.78 -0.51
N ILE A 56 -0.93 17.42 0.04
CA ILE A 56 -1.05 16.45 1.13
C ILE A 56 -0.62 15.06 0.65
N GLU A 57 -1.03 14.64 -0.55
CA GLU A 57 -0.64 13.38 -1.20
C GLU A 57 0.86 13.28 -1.35
N LYS A 58 1.52 14.36 -1.78
CA LYS A 58 2.98 14.38 -1.95
C LYS A 58 3.69 14.22 -0.61
N VAL A 59 3.19 14.85 0.45
CA VAL A 59 3.76 14.71 1.81
C VAL A 59 3.55 13.30 2.34
N LEU A 60 2.32 12.77 2.23
CA LEU A 60 1.99 11.41 2.66
C LEU A 60 2.78 10.36 1.88
N SER A 61 2.90 10.50 0.56
CA SER A 61 3.68 9.58 -0.27
C SER A 61 5.17 9.60 0.08
N ARG A 62 5.73 10.73 0.54
CA ARG A 62 7.12 10.79 1.04
C ARG A 62 7.27 10.07 2.39
N LEU A 63 6.30 10.26 3.29
CA LEU A 63 6.30 9.58 4.59
C LEU A 63 6.19 8.06 4.40
N GLU A 64 5.29 7.61 3.53
CA GLU A 64 5.13 6.20 3.18
C GLU A 64 6.39 5.61 2.53
N ALA A 65 7.05 6.36 1.63
CA ALA A 65 8.32 5.92 1.04
C ALA A 65 9.39 5.69 2.11
N ALA A 66 9.51 6.61 3.08
CA ALA A 66 10.45 6.45 4.19
C ALA A 66 10.17 5.19 5.04
N HIS A 67 8.90 4.85 5.25
CA HIS A 67 8.54 3.58 5.91
C HIS A 67 8.86 2.36 5.04
N ALA A 68 8.56 2.42 3.74
CA ALA A 68 8.82 1.33 2.80
C ALA A 68 10.31 0.99 2.72
N ASP A 69 11.19 2.00 2.74
CA ASP A 69 12.64 1.81 2.72
C ASP A 69 13.12 0.94 3.89
N VAL A 70 12.59 1.19 5.10
CA VAL A 70 12.92 0.39 6.30
C VAL A 70 12.45 -1.06 6.13
N PHE A 71 11.23 -1.27 5.61
CA PHE A 71 10.73 -2.62 5.37
C PHE A 71 11.52 -3.37 4.29
N ASN A 72 11.97 -2.67 3.24
CA ASN A 72 12.81 -3.27 2.22
C ASN A 72 14.15 -3.73 2.80
N VAL A 73 14.79 -2.89 3.62
CA VAL A 73 16.05 -3.26 4.31
C VAL A 73 15.85 -4.46 5.24
N LEU A 74 14.73 -4.53 5.97
CA LEU A 74 14.38 -5.71 6.78
C LEU A 74 14.17 -6.97 5.92
N ARG A 75 13.51 -6.83 4.77
CA ARG A 75 13.25 -7.95 3.84
C ARG A 75 14.54 -8.49 3.24
N ASP A 76 15.53 -7.63 3.03
CA ASP A 76 16.85 -8.00 2.51
C ASP A 76 17.77 -8.64 3.57
N GLY A 77 17.24 -8.90 4.77
CA GLY A 77 17.92 -9.65 5.83
C GLY A 77 18.60 -8.78 6.90
N ALA A 78 18.41 -7.45 6.87
CA ALA A 78 18.84 -6.61 7.96
C ALA A 78 18.04 -6.89 9.24
N THR A 79 18.60 -6.53 10.39
CA THR A 79 17.93 -6.66 11.68
C THR A 79 17.41 -5.31 12.17
N LEU A 80 16.43 -5.32 13.07
CA LEU A 80 15.96 -4.08 13.71
C LEU A 80 17.10 -3.33 14.42
N ARG A 81 18.07 -4.07 14.99
CA ARG A 81 19.25 -3.48 15.65
C ARG A 81 20.17 -2.72 14.68
N SER A 82 20.25 -3.14 13.43
CA SER A 82 21.03 -2.40 12.41
C SER A 82 20.35 -1.14 11.92
N LEU A 83 19.03 -1.02 12.10
CA LEU A 83 18.23 0.12 11.66
C LEU A 83 18.09 1.21 12.74
N SER A 84 18.25 0.86 14.01
CA SER A 84 18.34 1.79 15.12
C SER A 84 19.54 1.43 16.02
N PRO A 85 20.74 1.98 15.77
CA PRO A 85 21.95 1.61 16.50
C PRO A 85 22.06 2.20 17.93
N TRP A 86 20.93 2.49 18.57
CA TRP A 86 20.85 2.98 19.94
C TRP A 86 20.68 1.83 20.93
#